data_AF-A0A2N9GE47-F1
#
_entry.id   AF-A0A2N9GE47-F1
#
_cell.length_a   1.000
_cell.length_b   1.000
_cell.length_c   1.000
_cell.angle_alpha   90.00
_cell.angle_beta   90.00
_cell.angle_gamma   90.00
#
_symmetry.space_group_name_H-M   'P 1'
#
loop_
_entity.id
_entity.type
_entity.pdbx_description
1 polymer ?
#
loop_
_entity_poly.entity_id
_entity_poly.type
_entity_poly.pdbx_seq_one_letter_code
_entity_poly.pdbx_strand_id
1 'polypeptide(L)'
;MGKKAKTSRKGKKAWRANISTKDIEDFYEKSTKDALSGGSLSSAPSHSLFFVDKSTDLSVKRKIEKHREKVLRCDSVLQKNPFVKAVPSSTQKKSKRKHKEVPKANDATQVATKNESTTASAMVGLWAEKGEDNSKPKKKLKPSVIPAVEVEPPGCSFNPSVESHQDVLAHAVAEEMQKVYQNELGPKPVPLTVPGEVIDEEDMYFIEADGGSDDDNETNLENENEGIVQEKSSSKTKRVTRVELNKRARRKEQLKKEAEARKMEEVSKEIDSIPDIIQEIAKEDEEKQKRHLRRVVAKQERLKSCPPRLGKYKFEPAPVQVLLSEEITGSLRKLKACCTLVKDRYKSLEKRGLIIPTAKTRRLLSNTFK
;
A
#
# COMPACT_ATOMS: atom_id res chain seq x y z
N MET A 1 -40.78 25.27 19.06
CA MET A 1 -41.04 26.67 19.50
C MET A 1 -39.86 27.14 20.36
N GLY A 2 -38.94 27.91 19.78
CA GLY A 2 -37.73 28.37 20.48
C GLY A 2 -38.05 29.41 21.56
N LYS A 3 -37.42 29.30 22.74
CA LYS A 3 -37.59 30.24 23.85
C LYS A 3 -37.21 31.65 23.38
N LYS A 4 -38.10 32.64 23.57
CA LYS A 4 -37.85 34.06 23.23
C LYS A 4 -36.59 34.55 23.96
N ALA A 5 -35.71 35.27 23.26
CA ALA A 5 -34.49 35.82 23.85
C ALA A 5 -34.85 36.74 25.01
N LYS A 6 -34.22 36.54 26.17
CA LYS A 6 -34.45 37.38 27.35
C LYS A 6 -33.85 38.77 27.08
N THR A 7 -34.62 39.83 27.36
CA THR A 7 -34.22 41.22 27.07
C THR A 7 -33.25 41.82 28.09
N SER A 8 -32.94 41.09 29.17
CA SER A 8 -32.03 41.58 30.23
C SER A 8 -30.59 41.67 29.72
N ARG A 9 -30.01 42.87 29.86
CA ARG A 9 -28.65 43.21 29.40
C ARG A 9 -27.69 43.50 30.55
N LYS A 10 -27.99 43.05 31.77
CA LYS A 10 -27.14 43.32 32.93
C LYS A 10 -25.95 42.36 32.95
N GLY A 11 -24.77 42.89 32.61
CA GLY A 11 -23.49 42.18 32.65
C GLY A 11 -23.00 41.63 31.31
N LYS A 12 -21.67 41.43 31.21
CA LYS A 12 -20.97 41.04 29.96
C LYS A 12 -21.43 39.69 29.40
N LYS A 13 -21.82 38.75 30.27
CA LYS A 13 -22.31 37.42 29.88
C LYS A 13 -23.71 37.47 29.25
N ALA A 14 -24.59 38.34 29.76
CA ALA A 14 -25.92 38.57 29.20
C ALA A 14 -25.84 39.30 27.84
N TRP A 15 -24.90 40.25 27.70
CA TRP A 15 -24.64 40.93 26.42
C TRP A 15 -24.27 39.95 25.30
N ARG A 16 -23.33 39.03 25.55
CA ARG A 16 -22.92 38.05 24.53
C ARG A 16 -24.02 37.06 24.15
N ALA A 17 -24.92 36.71 25.07
CA ALA A 17 -25.96 35.72 24.83
C ALA A 17 -27.24 36.31 24.20
N ASN A 18 -27.53 37.59 24.45
CA ASN A 18 -28.81 38.21 24.06
C ASN A 18 -28.70 39.18 22.87
N ILE A 19 -27.50 39.48 22.37
CA ILE A 19 -27.31 40.18 21.10
C ILE A 19 -27.38 39.16 19.98
N SER A 20 -28.43 39.23 19.17
CA SER A 20 -28.61 38.35 18.03
C SER A 20 -27.64 38.72 16.90
N THR A 21 -26.75 37.81 16.52
CA THR A 21 -25.92 37.92 15.31
C THR A 21 -26.64 37.45 14.05
N LYS A 22 -27.89 36.97 14.19
CA LYS A 22 -28.67 36.39 13.09
C LYS A 22 -28.84 37.33 11.92
N ASP A 23 -29.03 38.62 12.16
CA ASP A 23 -29.22 39.59 11.07
C ASP A 23 -27.95 39.73 10.22
N ILE A 24 -26.78 39.56 10.85
CA ILE A 24 -25.47 39.58 10.19
C ILE A 24 -25.25 38.28 9.43
N GLU A 25 -25.56 37.14 10.05
CA GLU A 25 -25.48 35.81 9.42
C GLU A 25 -26.43 35.70 8.22
N ASP A 26 -27.67 36.16 8.35
CA ASP A 26 -28.67 36.20 7.28
C ASP A 26 -28.22 37.10 6.12
N PHE A 27 -27.53 38.21 6.41
CA PHE A 27 -26.96 39.07 5.37
C PHE A 27 -25.86 38.35 4.58
N TYR A 28 -24.94 37.66 5.27
CA TYR A 28 -23.90 36.87 4.61
C TYR A 28 -24.47 35.69 3.83
N GLU A 29 -25.48 35.00 4.36
CA GLU A 29 -26.14 33.93 3.62
C GLU A 29 -26.83 34.44 2.35
N LYS A 30 -27.53 35.58 2.44
CA LYS A 30 -28.18 36.20 1.29
C LYS A 30 -27.15 36.66 0.26
N SER A 31 -26.06 37.32 0.67
CA SER A 31 -25.02 37.75 -0.25
C SER A 31 -24.32 36.57 -0.94
N THR A 32 -24.11 35.46 -0.22
CA THR A 32 -23.53 34.24 -0.80
C THR A 32 -24.49 33.59 -1.81
N LYS A 33 -25.78 33.53 -1.48
CA LYS A 33 -26.83 33.01 -2.39
C LYS A 33 -26.98 33.88 -3.64
N ASP A 34 -26.94 35.21 -3.48
CA ASP A 34 -27.00 36.17 -4.58
C ASP A 34 -25.76 36.06 -5.48
N ALA A 35 -24.56 35.89 -4.92
CA ALA A 35 -23.33 35.68 -5.69
C ALA A 35 -23.37 34.37 -6.51
N LEU A 36 -23.89 33.28 -5.92
CA LEU A 36 -24.04 32.00 -6.62
C LEU A 36 -25.13 32.04 -7.71
N SER A 37 -26.18 32.83 -7.50
CA SER A 37 -27.32 32.94 -8.42
C SER A 37 -27.11 33.99 -9.51
N GLY A 38 -25.95 34.67 -9.53
CA GLY A 38 -25.59 35.65 -10.54
C GLY A 38 -26.10 37.08 -10.29
N GLY A 39 -26.53 37.40 -9.06
CA GLY A 39 -27.00 38.72 -8.66
C GLY A 39 -28.24 38.68 -7.75
N SER A 40 -28.64 39.83 -7.21
CA SER A 40 -29.83 39.91 -6.35
C SER A 40 -31.12 39.85 -7.18
N LEU A 41 -31.94 38.83 -6.91
CA LEU A 41 -33.20 38.60 -7.62
C LEU A 41 -34.17 39.79 -7.53
N SER A 42 -34.09 40.59 -6.46
CA SER A 42 -34.93 41.79 -6.29
C SER A 42 -34.59 42.92 -7.28
N SER A 43 -33.39 42.92 -7.86
CA SER A 43 -32.96 43.94 -8.81
C SER A 43 -33.19 43.52 -10.27
N ALA A 44 -33.46 42.23 -10.52
CA ALA A 44 -33.71 41.73 -11.87
C ALA A 44 -35.14 42.10 -12.31
N PRO A 45 -35.34 42.57 -13.55
CA PRO A 45 -36.66 42.95 -14.00
C PRO A 45 -37.54 41.71 -14.20
N SER A 46 -38.83 41.84 -13.86
CA SER A 46 -39.78 40.72 -13.82
C SER A 46 -39.93 39.95 -15.15
N HIS A 47 -39.76 40.63 -16.29
CA HIS A 47 -39.81 40.02 -17.62
C HIS A 47 -38.66 39.05 -17.90
N SER A 48 -37.53 39.17 -17.20
CA SER A 48 -36.40 38.24 -17.31
C SER A 48 -36.53 37.05 -16.37
N LEU A 49 -37.26 37.21 -15.26
CA LEU A 49 -37.45 36.16 -14.26
C LEU A 49 -38.59 35.20 -14.64
N PHE A 50 -39.61 35.71 -15.32
CA PHE A 50 -40.81 34.94 -15.65
C PHE A 50 -41.09 35.01 -17.14
N PHE A 51 -41.09 33.84 -17.78
CA PHE A 51 -41.62 33.67 -19.12
C PHE A 51 -43.03 33.09 -19.03
N VAL A 52 -44.03 33.85 -19.49
CA VAL A 52 -45.39 33.33 -19.62
C VAL A 52 -45.47 32.58 -20.93
N ASP A 53 -45.31 31.26 -20.87
CA ASP A 53 -45.45 30.39 -22.02
C ASP A 53 -46.92 30.36 -22.45
N LYS A 54 -47.21 31.03 -23.58
CA LYS A 54 -48.53 31.06 -24.22
C LYS A 54 -48.64 30.01 -25.33
N SER A 55 -47.63 29.14 -25.49
CA SER A 55 -47.72 28.08 -26.48
C SER A 55 -48.82 27.08 -26.08
N THR A 56 -49.76 26.84 -26.99
CA THR A 56 -50.76 25.77 -26.88
C THR A 56 -50.23 24.46 -27.46
N ASP A 57 -48.91 24.26 -27.41
CA ASP A 57 -48.20 23.16 -28.09
C ASP A 57 -47.39 22.32 -27.11
N LEU A 58 -48.07 21.78 -26.09
CA LEU A 58 -47.71 20.45 -25.60
C LEU A 58 -48.83 19.52 -26.07
N SER A 59 -48.67 18.95 -27.27
CA SER A 59 -49.52 17.84 -27.70
C SER A 59 -49.32 16.68 -26.73
N VAL A 60 -50.08 16.67 -25.64
CA VAL A 60 -50.18 15.53 -24.73
C VAL A 60 -50.79 14.42 -25.57
N LYS A 61 -49.94 13.58 -26.19
CA LYS A 61 -50.35 12.43 -26.99
C LYS A 61 -51.44 11.69 -26.22
N ARG A 62 -52.60 11.52 -26.84
CA ARG A 62 -53.74 10.80 -26.24
C ARG A 62 -53.23 9.43 -25.76
N LYS A 63 -53.75 8.90 -24.65
CA LYS A 63 -53.31 7.60 -24.08
C LYS A 63 -53.22 6.47 -25.12
N ILE A 64 -54.04 6.54 -26.16
CA ILE A 64 -54.10 5.61 -27.30
C ILE A 64 -52.81 5.59 -28.13
N GLU A 65 -52.14 6.73 -28.36
CA GLU A 65 -50.87 6.79 -29.12
C GLU A 65 -49.67 6.33 -28.29
N LYS A 66 -49.68 6.58 -26.98
CA LYS A 66 -48.65 6.08 -26.05
C LYS A 66 -48.59 4.55 -25.99
N HIS A 67 -49.71 3.87 -26.25
CA HIS A 67 -49.78 2.41 -26.31
C HIS A 67 -49.46 1.83 -27.69
N ARG A 68 -49.32 2.66 -28.73
CA ARG A 68 -48.92 2.22 -30.08
C ARG A 68 -47.39 2.20 -30.25
N GLU A 69 -46.67 3.06 -29.53
CA GLU A 69 -45.21 3.03 -29.43
C GLU A 69 -44.74 1.99 -28.38
N LYS A 70 -45.11 0.71 -28.53
CA LYS A 70 -44.52 -0.38 -27.71
C LYS A 70 -43.10 -0.67 -28.21
N VAL A 71 -42.19 0.25 -27.94
CA VAL A 71 -40.76 0.05 -28.14
C VAL A 71 -40.27 -0.92 -27.07
N LEU A 72 -39.45 -1.90 -27.45
CA LEU A 72 -38.86 -2.84 -26.49
C LEU A 72 -38.06 -2.07 -25.43
N ARG A 73 -38.03 -2.60 -24.20
CA ARG A 73 -37.38 -1.93 -23.05
C ARG A 73 -35.91 -1.60 -23.34
N CYS A 74 -35.20 -2.47 -24.05
CA CYS A 74 -33.82 -2.26 -24.47
C CYS A 74 -33.66 -1.04 -25.40
N ASP A 75 -34.52 -0.92 -26.39
CA ASP A 75 -34.45 0.18 -27.37
C ASP A 75 -34.89 1.51 -26.75
N SER A 76 -35.85 1.49 -25.81
CA SER A 76 -36.26 2.66 -25.04
C SER A 76 -35.14 3.25 -24.18
N VAL A 77 -34.25 2.41 -23.64
CA VAL A 77 -33.09 2.87 -22.84
C VAL A 77 -32.02 3.55 -23.69
N LEU A 78 -31.95 3.21 -24.98
CA LEU A 78 -31.00 3.81 -25.93
C LEU A 78 -31.50 5.14 -26.54
N GLN A 79 -32.79 5.43 -26.42
CA GLN A 79 -33.34 6.71 -26.89
C GLN A 79 -32.81 7.87 -26.05
N LYS A 80 -32.38 8.94 -26.73
CA LYS A 80 -31.86 10.14 -26.08
C LYS A 80 -32.95 10.79 -25.25
N ASN A 81 -32.67 11.03 -23.96
CA ASN A 81 -33.60 11.72 -23.08
C ASN A 81 -33.72 13.20 -23.50
N PRO A 82 -34.91 13.68 -23.92
CA PRO A 82 -35.09 15.05 -24.41
C PRO A 82 -34.83 16.11 -23.33
N PHE A 83 -34.89 15.76 -22.04
CA PHE A 83 -34.65 16.67 -20.92
C PHE A 83 -33.18 16.76 -20.51
N VAL A 84 -32.29 15.95 -21.11
CA VAL A 84 -30.86 15.95 -20.80
C VAL A 84 -30.09 16.42 -22.03
N LYS A 85 -29.53 17.64 -21.96
CA LYS A 85 -28.58 18.11 -22.97
C LYS A 85 -27.34 17.21 -22.92
N ALA A 86 -26.99 16.59 -24.05
CA ALA A 86 -25.78 15.79 -24.17
C ALA A 86 -24.56 16.67 -23.83
N VAL A 87 -23.75 16.22 -22.87
CA VAL A 87 -22.50 16.90 -22.51
C VAL A 87 -21.60 16.86 -23.75
N PRO A 88 -21.14 18.00 -24.29
CA PRO A 88 -20.25 17.99 -25.44
C PRO A 88 -18.96 17.28 -25.00
N SER A 89 -18.72 16.08 -25.53
CA SER A 89 -17.42 15.45 -25.43
C SER A 89 -16.42 16.43 -26.02
N SER A 90 -15.41 16.80 -25.22
CA SER A 90 -14.29 17.67 -25.60
C SER A 90 -13.74 17.27 -26.97
N THR A 91 -14.24 17.91 -28.01
CA THR A 91 -13.71 17.80 -29.36
C THR A 91 -12.73 18.94 -29.49
N GLN A 92 -11.45 18.57 -29.37
CA GLN A 92 -10.33 19.38 -29.84
C GLN A 92 -10.70 19.96 -31.20
N LYS A 93 -10.54 21.29 -31.35
CA LYS A 93 -10.75 22.02 -32.61
C LYS A 93 -10.22 21.19 -33.79
N LYS A 94 -11.11 20.76 -34.70
CA LYS A 94 -10.68 20.19 -35.99
C LYS A 94 -9.88 21.27 -36.71
N SER A 95 -8.56 21.11 -36.74
CA SER A 95 -7.70 21.91 -37.60
C SER A 95 -8.03 21.56 -39.05
N LYS A 96 -8.36 22.57 -39.85
CA LYS A 96 -8.55 22.43 -41.29
C LYS A 96 -7.20 22.07 -41.91
N ARG A 97 -6.92 20.79 -42.16
CA ARG A 97 -5.86 20.37 -43.09
C ARG A 97 -6.50 19.99 -44.41
N LYS A 98 -6.18 20.77 -45.45
CA LYS A 98 -6.53 20.48 -46.84
C LYS A 98 -5.79 19.21 -47.26
N HIS A 99 -6.52 18.20 -47.73
CA HIS A 99 -5.92 17.11 -48.49
C HIS A 99 -5.57 17.64 -49.88
N LYS A 100 -4.30 17.49 -50.26
CA LYS A 100 -3.77 17.74 -51.60
C LYS A 100 -3.91 16.42 -52.36
N GLU A 101 -4.74 16.41 -53.39
CA GLU A 101 -4.82 15.33 -54.38
C GLU A 101 -3.55 15.32 -55.23
N VAL A 102 -2.97 14.13 -55.44
CA VAL A 102 -1.95 13.83 -56.44
C VAL A 102 -2.29 12.43 -57.01
N PRO A 103 -2.13 12.21 -58.33
CA PRO A 103 -3.06 11.41 -59.13
C PRO A 103 -2.69 9.93 -59.26
N LYS A 104 -3.69 9.14 -59.67
CA LYS A 104 -3.54 7.77 -60.16
C LYS A 104 -2.80 7.76 -61.51
N ALA A 105 -1.83 6.87 -61.65
CA ALA A 105 -1.36 6.38 -62.93
C ALA A 105 -1.57 4.86 -62.98
N ASN A 106 -2.21 4.42 -64.07
CA ASN A 106 -2.35 3.03 -64.47
C ASN A 106 -1.03 2.57 -65.14
N ASP A 107 -0.60 1.32 -64.97
CA ASP A 107 -0.85 0.27 -65.96
C ASP A 107 -0.16 -1.06 -65.61
N ALA A 108 -0.71 -2.10 -66.21
CA ALA A 108 -0.52 -3.52 -65.99
C ALA A 108 0.89 -4.07 -66.31
N THR A 109 1.24 -5.23 -65.73
CA THR A 109 1.52 -6.47 -66.48
C THR A 109 1.40 -7.69 -65.54
N GLN A 110 0.83 -8.75 -66.09
CA GLN A 110 0.47 -10.06 -65.52
C GLN A 110 1.75 -10.86 -65.13
N VAL A 111 1.73 -11.89 -64.28
CA VAL A 111 1.32 -13.28 -64.62
C VAL A 111 1.17 -14.10 -63.32
N ALA A 112 0.21 -15.01 -63.36
CA ALA A 112 -0.30 -15.87 -62.30
C ALA A 112 0.61 -17.06 -61.92
N THR A 113 0.43 -17.55 -60.69
CA THR A 113 0.15 -18.98 -60.45
C THR A 113 -0.91 -19.11 -59.36
N LYS A 114 -2.02 -19.76 -59.74
CA LYS A 114 -3.13 -20.22 -58.90
C LYS A 114 -2.65 -21.24 -57.87
N ASN A 115 -3.23 -21.22 -56.68
CA ASN A 115 -3.84 -22.38 -56.05
C ASN A 115 -4.96 -21.90 -55.12
N GLU A 116 -6.15 -22.41 -55.37
CA GLU A 116 -7.43 -22.01 -54.79
C GLU A 116 -8.00 -23.21 -54.03
N SER A 117 -8.40 -23.01 -52.77
CA SER A 117 -9.50 -23.76 -52.16
C SER A 117 -10.02 -22.98 -50.93
N THR A 118 -11.00 -22.11 -51.19
CA THR A 118 -12.33 -22.05 -50.52
C THR A 118 -12.45 -22.74 -49.16
N THR A 119 -12.99 -22.16 -48.07
CA THR A 119 -14.09 -21.18 -47.92
C THR A 119 -14.26 -20.79 -46.45
N ALA A 120 -14.97 -19.68 -46.23
CA ALA A 120 -15.75 -19.30 -45.04
C ALA A 120 -15.15 -18.24 -44.10
N SER A 121 -15.50 -16.98 -44.41
CA SER A 121 -15.92 -15.96 -43.44
C SER A 121 -15.03 -15.78 -42.20
N ALA A 122 -13.79 -15.34 -42.40
CA ALA A 122 -13.06 -14.68 -41.32
C ALA A 122 -13.71 -13.31 -41.07
N MET A 123 -14.67 -13.27 -40.15
CA MET A 123 -15.01 -12.03 -39.46
C MET A 123 -13.70 -11.41 -39.00
N VAL A 124 -13.36 -10.25 -39.55
CA VAL A 124 -12.24 -9.44 -39.08
C VAL A 124 -12.46 -9.24 -37.59
N GLY A 125 -11.64 -9.92 -36.78
CA GLY A 125 -11.71 -9.78 -35.35
C GLY A 125 -11.44 -8.34 -35.00
N LEU A 126 -12.41 -7.64 -34.41
CA LEU A 126 -12.27 -6.29 -33.84
C LEU A 126 -11.08 -6.18 -32.85
N TRP A 127 -10.51 -7.31 -32.45
CA TRP A 127 -9.39 -7.45 -31.52
C TRP A 127 -8.03 -7.60 -32.21
N ALA A 128 -7.98 -7.58 -33.55
CA ALA A 128 -6.75 -7.71 -34.34
C ALA A 128 -6.13 -6.35 -34.73
N GLU A 129 -6.49 -5.27 -34.04
CA GLU A 129 -5.95 -3.94 -34.36
C GLU A 129 -4.69 -3.67 -33.54
N LYS A 130 -3.56 -4.13 -34.08
CA LYS A 130 -2.23 -3.65 -33.70
C LYS A 130 -2.02 -2.29 -34.41
N GLY A 131 -2.80 -1.29 -33.99
CA GLY A 131 -2.68 0.07 -34.47
C GLY A 131 -1.41 0.73 -33.93
N GLU A 132 -0.51 1.13 -34.82
CA GLU A 132 0.60 2.03 -34.52
C GLU A 132 0.07 3.45 -34.23
N ASP A 133 -0.61 3.60 -33.10
CA ASP A 133 -1.03 4.91 -32.64
C ASP A 133 0.15 5.61 -31.97
N ASN A 134 0.63 6.68 -32.61
CA ASN A 134 1.58 7.69 -32.08
C ASN A 134 1.00 8.48 -30.89
N SER A 135 0.42 7.78 -29.90
CA SER A 135 -0.03 8.33 -28.64
C SER A 135 1.10 8.21 -27.61
N LYS A 136 1.44 9.32 -26.96
CA LYS A 136 2.48 9.39 -25.91
C LYS A 136 2.34 8.18 -24.97
N PRO A 137 3.42 7.46 -24.61
CA PRO A 137 3.33 6.27 -23.78
C PRO A 137 2.75 6.66 -22.42
N LYS A 138 1.44 6.42 -22.23
CA LYS A 138 0.82 6.50 -20.91
C LYS A 138 1.53 5.47 -20.06
N LYS A 139 2.14 5.89 -18.95
CA LYS A 139 2.81 5.01 -17.99
C LYS A 139 1.85 3.86 -17.66
N LYS A 140 2.09 2.68 -18.22
CA LYS A 140 1.31 1.49 -17.90
C LYS A 140 1.62 1.19 -16.43
N LEU A 141 0.61 1.30 -15.57
CA LEU A 141 0.74 0.87 -14.19
C LEU A 141 1.17 -0.60 -14.24
N LYS A 142 2.21 -0.95 -13.46
CA LYS A 142 2.70 -2.32 -13.43
C LYS A 142 1.55 -3.22 -13.00
N PRO A 143 1.25 -4.31 -13.73
CA PRO A 143 0.22 -5.26 -13.29
C PRO A 143 0.64 -5.82 -11.93
N SER A 144 -0.31 -5.94 -11.00
CA SER A 144 -0.08 -6.64 -9.74
C SER A 144 0.32 -8.09 -10.04
N VAL A 145 1.23 -8.66 -9.24
CA VAL A 145 1.64 -10.08 -9.36
C VAL A 145 0.44 -11.02 -9.19
N ILE A 146 -0.50 -10.60 -8.34
CA ILE A 146 -1.72 -11.33 -7.99
C ILE A 146 -2.81 -11.05 -9.04
N PRO A 147 -3.51 -12.09 -9.52
CA PRO A 147 -4.60 -11.93 -10.49
C PRO A 147 -5.72 -11.05 -9.95
N ALA A 148 -6.43 -10.36 -10.87
CA ALA A 148 -7.52 -9.45 -10.49
C ALA A 148 -8.73 -10.15 -9.89
N VAL A 149 -8.96 -11.40 -10.28
CA VAL A 149 -10.04 -12.26 -9.80
C VAL A 149 -9.40 -13.57 -9.39
N GLU A 150 -9.55 -13.94 -8.13
CA GLU A 150 -9.10 -15.22 -7.61
C GLU A 150 -10.22 -16.23 -7.82
N VAL A 151 -9.86 -17.41 -8.31
CA VAL A 151 -10.80 -18.51 -8.47
C VAL A 151 -10.84 -19.25 -7.14
N GLU A 152 -12.04 -19.38 -6.58
CA GLU A 152 -12.25 -20.14 -5.36
C GLU A 152 -12.09 -21.65 -5.60
N PRO A 153 -11.71 -22.43 -4.58
CA PRO A 153 -11.59 -23.87 -4.71
C PRO A 153 -12.96 -24.53 -4.99
N PRO A 154 -12.98 -25.70 -5.66
CA PRO A 154 -14.22 -26.38 -6.05
C PRO A 154 -15.11 -26.77 -4.86
N GLY A 155 -14.53 -26.94 -3.68
CA GLY A 155 -15.24 -27.21 -2.42
C GLY A 155 -16.15 -26.08 -1.93
N CYS A 156 -15.96 -24.85 -2.43
CA CYS A 156 -16.85 -23.70 -2.14
C CYS A 156 -18.09 -23.67 -3.03
N SER A 157 -18.20 -24.58 -4.01
CA SER A 157 -19.38 -24.63 -4.89
C SER A 157 -20.65 -24.97 -4.12
N PHE A 158 -21.81 -24.72 -4.74
CA PHE A 158 -23.10 -24.99 -4.12
C PHE A 158 -23.35 -26.48 -3.82
N ASN A 159 -22.86 -27.35 -4.69
CA ASN A 159 -22.97 -28.81 -4.55
C ASN A 159 -21.59 -29.45 -4.81
N PRO A 160 -20.66 -29.32 -3.85
CA PRO A 160 -19.29 -29.79 -4.01
C PRO A 160 -19.22 -31.31 -3.87
N SER A 161 -18.15 -31.92 -4.40
CA SER A 161 -17.82 -33.30 -4.04
C SER A 161 -17.41 -33.36 -2.57
N VAL A 162 -17.68 -34.49 -1.91
CA VAL A 162 -17.41 -34.66 -0.47
C VAL A 162 -15.94 -34.41 -0.14
N GLU A 163 -15.02 -34.94 -0.95
CA GLU A 163 -13.58 -34.75 -0.79
C GLU A 163 -13.20 -33.27 -0.88
N SER A 164 -13.61 -32.61 -1.98
CA SER A 164 -13.32 -31.19 -2.18
C SER A 164 -13.92 -30.30 -1.08
N HIS A 165 -15.08 -30.66 -0.54
CA HIS A 165 -15.73 -29.93 0.54
C HIS A 165 -14.95 -30.07 1.85
N GLN A 166 -14.55 -31.29 2.18
CA GLN A 166 -13.75 -31.59 3.37
C GLN A 166 -12.40 -30.88 3.34
N ASP A 167 -11.73 -30.83 2.19
CA ASP A 167 -10.44 -30.14 2.04
C ASP A 167 -10.54 -28.65 2.38
N VAL A 168 -11.57 -27.98 1.84
CA VAL A 168 -11.77 -26.54 2.08
C VAL A 168 -12.25 -26.29 3.52
N LEU A 169 -13.10 -27.16 4.06
CA LEU A 169 -13.54 -27.09 5.45
C LEU A 169 -12.35 -27.29 6.41
N ALA A 170 -11.47 -28.26 6.13
CA ALA A 170 -10.26 -28.49 6.90
C ALA A 170 -9.33 -27.26 6.89
N HIS A 171 -9.18 -26.60 5.74
CA HIS A 171 -8.43 -25.35 5.64
C HIS A 171 -9.05 -24.23 6.51
N ALA A 172 -10.38 -24.06 6.47
CA ALA A 172 -11.08 -23.07 7.28
C ALA A 172 -10.95 -23.36 8.79
N VAL A 173 -11.08 -24.62 9.19
CA VAL A 173 -10.88 -25.06 10.58
C VAL A 173 -9.45 -24.77 11.05
N ALA A 174 -8.44 -25.06 10.21
CA ALA A 174 -7.05 -24.78 10.54
C ALA A 174 -6.79 -23.28 10.78
N GLU A 175 -7.37 -22.39 9.99
CA GLU A 175 -7.25 -20.93 10.20
C GLU A 175 -7.88 -20.47 11.52
N GLU A 176 -9.05 -20.99 11.87
CA GLU A 176 -9.71 -20.66 13.14
C GLU A 176 -8.95 -21.23 14.34
N MET A 177 -8.47 -22.48 14.26
CA MET A 177 -7.64 -23.08 15.30
C MET A 177 -6.34 -22.31 15.51
N GLN A 178 -5.70 -21.80 14.45
CA GLN A 178 -4.53 -20.94 14.58
C GLN A 178 -4.84 -19.66 15.36
N LYS A 179 -6.01 -19.04 15.16
CA LYS A 179 -6.42 -17.86 15.94
C LYS A 179 -6.65 -18.22 17.40
N VAL A 180 -7.26 -19.37 17.68
CA VAL A 180 -7.45 -19.88 19.04
C VAL A 180 -6.11 -20.08 19.72
N TYR A 181 -5.18 -20.80 19.09
CA TYR A 181 -3.84 -21.03 19.64
C TYR A 181 -3.05 -19.73 19.86
N GLN A 182 -3.15 -18.76 18.95
CA GLN A 182 -2.52 -17.45 19.13
C GLN A 182 -3.07 -16.69 20.34
N ASN A 183 -4.37 -16.83 20.63
CA ASN A 183 -4.99 -16.20 21.79
C ASN A 183 -4.64 -16.92 23.10
N GLU A 184 -4.54 -18.25 23.06
CA GLU A 184 -4.26 -19.08 24.25
C GLU A 184 -2.79 -19.09 24.65
N LEU A 185 -1.89 -19.28 23.66
CA LEU A 185 -0.43 -19.28 23.87
C LEU A 185 0.16 -17.87 23.84
N GLY A 186 -0.62 -16.88 23.38
CA GLY A 186 -0.17 -15.50 23.27
C GLY A 186 0.15 -14.91 24.64
N PRO A 187 1.16 -14.02 24.73
CA PRO A 187 1.39 -13.28 25.97
C PRO A 187 0.14 -12.47 26.31
N LYS A 188 -0.34 -12.61 27.55
CA LYS A 188 -1.46 -11.79 28.04
C LYS A 188 -1.05 -10.32 27.95
N PRO A 189 -1.93 -9.42 27.46
CA PRO A 189 -1.60 -8.01 27.40
C PRO A 189 -1.29 -7.50 28.80
N VAL A 190 -0.19 -6.74 28.92
CA VAL A 190 0.17 -6.10 30.19
C VAL A 190 -1.01 -5.25 30.64
N PRO A 191 -1.54 -5.45 31.86
CA PRO A 191 -2.64 -4.63 32.36
C PRO A 191 -2.21 -3.16 32.36
N LEU A 192 -3.12 -2.26 31.96
CA LEU A 192 -2.85 -0.82 31.88
C LEU A 192 -2.48 -0.21 33.23
N THR A 193 -2.94 -0.83 34.31
CA THR A 193 -2.62 -0.44 35.68
C THR A 193 -2.25 -1.71 36.43
N VAL A 194 -0.98 -1.86 36.76
CA VAL A 194 -0.55 -2.79 37.81
C VAL A 194 -0.71 -2.01 39.12
N PRO A 195 -1.50 -2.48 40.11
CA PRO A 195 -1.45 -1.88 41.44
C PRO A 195 -0.01 -2.07 41.96
N GLY A 196 0.76 -0.99 41.97
CA GLY A 196 2.13 -1.01 42.45
C GLY A 196 2.16 -1.37 43.92
N GLU A 197 2.90 -2.42 44.27
CA GLU A 197 3.44 -2.56 45.61
C GLU A 197 4.41 -1.39 45.82
N VAL A 198 4.38 -0.77 47.00
CA VAL A 198 5.31 0.33 47.33
C VAL A 198 6.70 -0.30 47.36
N ILE A 199 7.55 0.08 46.41
CA ILE A 199 8.94 -0.38 46.34
C ILE A 199 9.65 0.19 47.56
N ASP A 200 10.18 -0.66 48.43
CA ASP A 200 10.97 -0.23 49.59
C ASP A 200 12.22 0.53 49.12
N GLU A 201 12.68 1.50 49.93
CA GLU A 201 13.75 2.44 49.56
C GLU A 201 15.05 1.73 49.12
N GLU A 202 15.28 0.51 49.60
CA GLU A 202 16.44 -0.35 49.28
C GLU A 202 16.43 -0.88 47.84
N ASP A 203 15.25 -1.21 47.31
CA ASP A 203 15.09 -1.73 45.94
C ASP A 203 15.18 -0.62 44.88
N MET A 204 14.93 0.64 45.29
CA MET A 204 15.09 1.81 44.42
C MET A 204 16.57 2.06 44.08
N TYR A 205 17.49 1.77 44.99
CA TYR A 205 18.93 1.88 44.76
C TYR A 205 19.48 0.88 43.74
N PHE A 206 18.88 -0.31 43.61
CA PHE A 206 19.30 -1.30 42.61
C PHE A 206 18.87 -0.92 41.19
N ILE A 207 17.76 -0.21 41.03
CA ILE A 207 17.26 0.24 39.72
C ILE A 207 18.08 1.42 39.18
N GLU A 208 18.56 2.30 40.06
CA GLU A 208 19.40 3.45 39.67
C GLU A 208 20.81 3.04 39.20
N ALA A 209 21.32 1.88 39.63
CA ALA A 209 22.65 1.40 39.26
C ALA A 209 22.75 0.86 37.81
N ASP A 210 21.65 0.34 37.23
CA ASP A 210 21.62 -0.25 35.87
C ASP A 210 21.23 0.76 34.78
N GLY A 211 20.74 1.95 35.16
CA GLY A 211 20.45 3.06 34.25
C GLY A 211 21.67 3.91 33.89
N GLY A 212 22.86 3.53 34.37
CA GLY A 212 24.13 4.16 34.07
C GLY A 212 24.53 3.94 32.62
N SER A 213 24.21 4.92 31.78
CA SER A 213 24.81 5.15 30.46
C SER A 213 26.32 4.89 30.49
N ASP A 214 26.74 3.80 29.88
CA ASP A 214 28.11 3.55 29.43
C ASP A 214 28.36 4.47 28.21
N ASP A 215 28.47 5.76 28.46
CA ASP A 215 28.95 6.77 27.51
C ASP A 215 30.41 7.03 27.85
N ASP A 216 31.27 6.29 27.15
CA ASP A 216 32.61 6.66 26.70
C ASP A 216 33.34 7.71 27.54
N ASN A 217 33.87 7.27 28.68
CA ASN A 217 34.92 7.99 29.37
C ASN A 217 36.28 7.59 28.75
N GLU A 218 36.60 8.11 27.55
CA GLU A 218 37.94 8.02 26.98
C GLU A 218 38.50 9.41 26.63
N THR A 219 39.65 9.71 27.23
CA THR A 219 40.61 10.78 26.92
C THR A 219 40.38 12.17 27.53
N ASN A 220 40.42 12.28 28.86
CA ASN A 220 41.26 13.32 29.46
C ASN A 220 41.56 13.02 30.92
N LEU A 221 42.78 12.59 31.22
CA LEU A 221 43.40 12.67 32.55
C LEU A 221 44.90 12.44 32.38
N GLU A 222 45.58 13.54 32.02
CA GLU A 222 46.97 13.74 32.38
C GLU A 222 47.04 13.69 33.91
N ASN A 223 47.38 12.53 34.46
CA ASN A 223 47.84 12.44 35.84
C ASN A 223 49.34 12.73 35.87
N GLU A 224 49.65 13.98 36.18
CA GLU A 224 50.72 14.29 37.10
C GLU A 224 50.58 13.38 38.33
N ASN A 225 51.58 12.54 38.57
CA ASN A 225 51.76 11.91 39.86
C ASN A 225 53.15 12.25 40.37
N GLU A 226 53.12 13.23 41.27
CA GLU A 226 54.10 13.50 42.32
C GLU A 226 54.52 12.20 43.03
N GLY A 227 55.74 12.26 43.58
CA GLY A 227 56.50 11.11 44.02
C GLY A 227 55.84 10.25 45.08
N ILE A 228 55.85 8.93 44.85
CA ILE A 228 55.98 7.95 45.93
C ILE A 228 57.23 7.11 45.65
N VAL A 229 58.13 7.24 46.62
CA VAL A 229 59.43 6.60 46.78
C VAL A 229 59.30 5.09 46.68
N GLN A 230 59.85 4.50 45.62
CA GLN A 230 60.42 3.16 45.69
C GLN A 230 61.90 3.25 45.36
N GLU A 231 62.68 2.84 46.34
CA GLU A 231 64.13 2.90 46.41
C GLU A 231 64.77 2.30 45.15
N LYS A 232 65.21 3.19 44.26
CA LYS A 232 66.23 2.87 43.27
C LYS A 232 67.53 2.57 44.02
N SER A 233 67.77 1.29 44.31
CA SER A 233 69.14 0.83 44.50
C SER A 233 69.88 1.08 43.19
N SER A 234 70.61 2.20 43.13
CA SER A 234 71.48 2.54 42.02
C SER A 234 72.68 1.58 42.04
N SER A 235 72.47 0.36 41.53
CA SER A 235 73.58 -0.52 41.20
C SER A 235 74.44 0.22 40.17
N LYS A 236 75.64 0.64 40.57
CA LYS A 236 76.64 1.26 39.69
C LYS A 236 76.75 0.38 38.44
N THR A 237 76.30 0.88 37.29
CA THR A 237 76.47 0.18 36.02
C THR A 237 77.97 0.05 35.79
N LYS A 238 78.48 -1.19 35.82
CA LYS A 238 79.87 -1.47 35.50
C LYS A 238 80.14 -0.92 34.10
N ARG A 239 81.23 -0.17 33.92
CA ARG A 239 81.66 0.34 32.61
C ARG A 239 81.83 -0.85 31.66
N VAL A 240 80.92 -0.95 30.71
CA VAL A 240 80.94 -2.01 29.69
C VAL A 240 82.19 -1.82 28.83
N THR A 241 82.98 -2.87 28.69
CA THR A 241 84.22 -2.81 27.90
C THR A 241 83.89 -2.81 26.40
N ARG A 242 84.79 -2.28 25.55
CA ARG A 242 84.61 -2.26 24.08
C ARG A 242 84.35 -3.64 23.48
N VAL A 243 84.86 -4.69 24.12
CA VAL A 243 84.66 -6.10 23.74
C VAL A 243 83.23 -6.57 24.02
N GLU A 244 82.64 -6.17 25.15
CA GLU A 244 81.26 -6.49 25.50
C GLU A 244 80.25 -5.78 24.57
N LEU A 245 80.55 -4.55 24.14
CA LEU A 245 79.76 -3.84 23.12
C LEU A 245 79.78 -4.56 21.77
N ASN A 246 80.95 -5.01 21.30
CA ASN A 246 81.06 -5.78 20.05
C ASN A 246 80.38 -7.15 20.14
N LYS A 247 80.46 -7.82 21.31
CA LYS A 247 79.74 -9.08 21.56
C LYS A 247 78.22 -8.89 21.55
N ARG A 248 77.73 -7.77 22.11
CA ARG A 248 76.31 -7.40 22.08
C ARG A 248 75.85 -7.03 20.67
N ALA A 249 76.67 -6.33 19.88
CA ALA A 249 76.37 -6.00 18.49
C ALA A 249 76.23 -7.27 17.64
N ARG A 250 77.17 -8.21 17.74
CA ARG A 250 77.10 -9.51 17.02
C ARG A 250 75.87 -10.33 17.40
N ARG A 251 75.53 -10.41 18.69
CA ARG A 251 74.31 -11.10 19.15
C ARG A 251 73.03 -10.41 18.63
N LYS A 252 73.00 -9.08 18.61
CA LYS A 252 71.89 -8.31 18.06
C LYS A 252 71.72 -8.55 16.56
N GLU A 253 72.81 -8.64 15.80
CA GLU A 253 72.78 -8.96 14.37
C GLU A 253 72.32 -10.40 14.10
N GLN A 254 72.77 -11.37 14.90
CA GLN A 254 72.28 -12.76 14.81
C GLN A 254 70.77 -12.85 15.08
N LEU A 255 70.29 -12.18 16.15
CA LEU A 255 68.87 -12.13 16.46
C LEU A 255 68.05 -11.44 15.36
N LYS A 256 68.60 -10.41 14.69
CA LYS A 256 67.95 -9.78 13.55
C LYS A 256 67.84 -10.71 12.35
N LYS A 257 68.92 -11.41 12.00
CA LYS A 257 68.92 -12.39 10.90
C LYS A 257 67.97 -13.56 11.17
N GLU A 258 67.94 -14.04 12.41
CA GLU A 258 66.98 -15.06 12.84
C GLU A 258 65.54 -14.56 12.75
N ALA A 259 65.27 -13.31 13.17
CA ALA A 259 63.96 -12.69 13.04
C ALA A 259 63.55 -12.47 11.56
N GLU A 260 64.49 -12.09 10.69
CA GLU A 260 64.25 -11.96 9.25
C GLU A 260 63.97 -13.31 8.59
N ALA A 261 64.71 -14.36 8.95
CA ALA A 261 64.44 -15.72 8.48
C ALA A 261 63.06 -16.21 8.92
N ARG A 262 62.68 -15.98 10.19
CA ARG A 262 61.34 -16.30 10.70
C ARG A 262 60.24 -15.56 9.92
N LYS A 263 60.44 -14.27 9.61
CA LYS A 263 59.49 -13.51 8.79
C LYS A 263 59.37 -14.05 7.36
N MET A 264 60.48 -14.47 6.75
CA MET A 264 60.44 -15.07 5.42
C MET A 264 59.72 -16.43 5.43
N GLU A 265 59.91 -17.22 6.49
CA GLU A 265 59.16 -18.46 6.69
C GLU A 265 57.67 -18.20 6.92
N GLU A 266 57.30 -17.19 7.70
CA GLU A 266 55.91 -16.75 7.89
C GLU A 266 55.26 -16.37 6.56
N VAL A 267 55.93 -15.54 5.76
CA VAL A 267 55.45 -15.14 4.42
C VAL A 267 55.31 -16.35 3.49
N SER A 268 56.25 -17.31 3.52
CA SER A 268 56.10 -18.53 2.71
C SER A 268 54.89 -19.37 3.11
N LYS A 269 54.61 -19.50 4.41
CA LYS A 269 53.43 -20.21 4.92
C LYS A 269 52.12 -19.51 4.53
N GLU A 270 52.11 -18.18 4.53
CA GLU A 270 50.98 -17.40 4.02
C GLU A 270 50.77 -17.64 2.53
N ILE A 271 51.84 -17.65 1.73
CA ILE A 271 51.77 -17.92 0.28
C ILE A 271 51.23 -19.33 0.01
N ASP A 272 51.70 -20.32 0.75
CA ASP A 272 51.26 -21.72 0.59
C ASP A 272 49.79 -21.94 0.96
N SER A 273 49.22 -21.09 1.83
CA SER A 273 47.80 -21.15 2.23
C SER A 273 46.85 -20.37 1.32
N ILE A 274 47.34 -19.55 0.39
CA ILE A 274 46.53 -18.83 -0.61
C ILE A 274 45.52 -19.73 -1.34
N PRO A 275 45.86 -20.92 -1.87
CA PRO A 275 44.88 -21.77 -2.56
C PRO A 275 43.73 -22.23 -1.65
N ASP A 276 44.02 -22.50 -0.37
CA ASP A 276 43.00 -22.88 0.61
C ASP A 276 42.08 -21.69 0.92
N ILE A 277 42.65 -20.48 1.05
CA ILE A 277 41.90 -19.23 1.21
C ILE A 277 41.01 -18.97 0.00
N ILE A 278 41.48 -19.20 -1.23
CA ILE A 278 40.67 -19.04 -2.45
C ILE A 278 39.51 -20.04 -2.45
N GLN A 279 39.74 -21.29 -2.06
CA GLN A 279 38.67 -22.30 -1.95
C GLN A 279 37.66 -21.94 -0.85
N GLU A 280 38.11 -21.38 0.27
CA GLU A 280 37.25 -20.89 1.34
C GLU A 280 36.38 -19.72 0.88
N ILE A 281 36.97 -18.72 0.22
CA ILE A 281 36.25 -17.59 -0.37
C ILE A 281 35.19 -18.08 -1.37
N ALA A 282 35.54 -19.03 -2.25
CA ALA A 282 34.60 -19.59 -3.22
C ALA A 282 33.41 -20.28 -2.53
N LYS A 283 33.65 -21.07 -1.48
CA LYS A 283 32.59 -21.71 -0.69
C LYS A 283 31.71 -20.66 0.01
N GLU A 284 32.32 -19.65 0.61
CA GLU A 284 31.60 -18.56 1.28
C GLU A 284 30.71 -17.78 0.29
N ASP A 285 31.21 -17.51 -0.92
CA ASP A 285 30.47 -16.83 -1.97
C ASP A 285 29.30 -17.68 -2.48
N GLU A 286 29.48 -19.00 -2.65
CA GLU A 286 28.37 -19.91 -2.96
C GLU A 286 27.29 -19.90 -1.87
N GLU A 287 27.68 -19.90 -0.60
CA GLU A 287 26.76 -19.83 0.53
C GLU A 287 26.02 -18.48 0.58
N LYS A 288 26.74 -17.37 0.35
CA LYS A 288 26.15 -16.03 0.21
C LYS A 288 25.14 -15.99 -0.93
N GLN A 289 25.46 -16.58 -2.09
CA GLN A 289 24.55 -16.70 -3.23
C GLN A 289 23.33 -17.54 -2.89
N LYS A 290 23.49 -18.73 -2.29
CA LYS A 290 22.38 -19.60 -1.84
C LYS A 290 21.48 -18.86 -0.84
N ARG A 291 22.07 -18.13 0.12
CA ARG A 291 21.33 -17.30 1.09
C ARG A 291 20.56 -16.16 0.40
N HIS A 292 21.18 -15.51 -0.59
CA HIS A 292 20.53 -14.48 -1.39
C HIS A 292 19.35 -15.05 -2.19
N LEU A 293 19.54 -16.16 -2.89
CA LEU A 293 18.50 -16.85 -3.66
C LEU A 293 17.32 -17.23 -2.76
N ARG A 294 17.57 -17.82 -1.59
CA ARG A 294 16.53 -18.14 -0.60
C ARG A 294 15.71 -16.91 -0.21
N ARG A 295 16.37 -15.76 0.04
CA ARG A 295 15.69 -14.49 0.36
C ARG A 295 14.86 -13.98 -0.81
N VAL A 296 15.36 -14.09 -2.04
CA VAL A 296 14.64 -13.65 -3.25
C VAL A 296 13.41 -14.52 -3.49
N VAL A 297 13.56 -15.85 -3.39
CA VAL A 297 12.46 -16.81 -3.53
C VAL A 297 11.39 -16.57 -2.47
N ALA A 298 11.77 -16.46 -1.20
CA ALA A 298 10.82 -16.17 -0.11
C ALA A 298 10.08 -14.84 -0.31
N LYS A 299 10.77 -13.81 -0.83
CA LYS A 299 10.12 -12.54 -1.19
C LYS A 299 9.14 -12.72 -2.36
N GLN A 300 9.52 -13.44 -3.40
CA GLN A 300 8.65 -13.70 -4.55
C GLN A 300 7.41 -14.51 -4.16
N GLU A 301 7.55 -15.54 -3.34
CA GLU A 301 6.43 -16.33 -2.80
C GLU A 301 5.50 -15.47 -1.95
N ARG A 302 6.05 -14.63 -1.07
CA ARG A 302 5.27 -13.68 -0.27
C ARG A 302 4.50 -12.69 -1.14
N LEU A 303 5.08 -12.20 -2.23
CA LEU A 303 4.42 -11.28 -3.16
C LEU A 303 3.31 -11.93 -3.98
N LYS A 304 3.32 -13.27 -4.14
CA LYS A 304 2.24 -14.02 -4.78
C LYS A 304 1.03 -14.19 -3.86
N SER A 305 1.23 -14.27 -2.54
CA SER A 305 0.14 -14.46 -1.58
C SER A 305 -0.36 -13.16 -0.95
N CYS A 306 0.55 -12.23 -0.63
CA CYS A 306 0.25 -11.04 0.15
C CYS A 306 0.88 -9.77 -0.46
N PRO A 307 0.22 -8.62 -0.32
CA PRO A 307 0.80 -7.35 -0.73
C PRO A 307 1.97 -6.97 0.17
N PRO A 308 2.93 -6.17 -0.34
CA PRO A 308 3.86 -5.43 0.50
C PRO A 308 3.13 -4.57 1.54
N ARG A 309 3.79 -4.26 2.65
CA ARG A 309 3.21 -3.37 3.66
C ARG A 309 3.12 -1.94 3.12
N LEU A 310 1.92 -1.53 2.74
CA LEU A 310 1.65 -0.19 2.21
C LEU A 310 1.38 0.87 3.29
N GLY A 311 1.01 0.46 4.50
CA GLY A 311 0.64 1.39 5.57
C GLY A 311 0.75 0.82 6.98
N LYS A 312 0.07 1.48 7.94
CA LYS A 312 0.07 1.09 9.35
C LYS A 312 -0.46 -0.32 9.56
N TYR A 313 -1.59 -0.65 8.94
CA TYR A 313 -2.25 -1.95 9.08
C TYR A 313 -1.69 -2.98 8.10
N LYS A 314 -1.60 -4.23 8.57
CA LYS A 314 -1.22 -5.38 7.74
C LYS A 314 -2.46 -5.85 6.96
N PHE A 315 -2.24 -6.44 5.79
CA PHE A 315 -3.32 -7.11 5.08
C PHE A 315 -3.71 -8.38 5.83
N GLU A 316 -5.00 -8.50 6.11
CA GLU A 316 -5.62 -9.69 6.67
C GLU A 316 -6.52 -10.31 5.60
N PRO A 317 -6.31 -11.61 5.26
CA PRO A 317 -7.15 -12.30 4.30
C PRO A 317 -8.59 -12.40 4.80
N ALA A 318 -9.54 -12.47 3.86
CA ALA A 318 -10.92 -12.77 4.21
C ALA A 318 -11.02 -14.25 4.63
N PRO A 319 -11.86 -14.58 5.63
CA PRO A 319 -12.09 -15.97 6.00
C PRO A 319 -12.70 -16.72 4.81
N VAL A 320 -12.28 -17.97 4.63
CA VAL A 320 -12.76 -18.82 3.54
C VAL A 320 -14.27 -19.07 3.71
N GLN A 321 -15.01 -18.91 2.62
CA GLN A 321 -16.45 -19.04 2.61
C GLN A 321 -16.83 -20.46 2.19
N VAL A 322 -17.23 -21.27 3.17
CA VAL A 322 -17.64 -22.67 2.93
C VAL A 322 -19.01 -22.88 3.55
N LEU A 323 -19.89 -23.55 2.83
CA LEU A 323 -21.16 -24.03 3.38
C LEU A 323 -20.88 -25.14 4.39
N LEU A 324 -21.55 -25.13 5.53
CA LEU A 324 -21.45 -26.23 6.49
C LEU A 324 -22.18 -27.47 5.95
N SER A 325 -21.85 -28.66 6.46
CA SER A 325 -22.51 -29.92 6.07
C SER A 325 -24.03 -29.88 6.23
N GLU A 326 -24.53 -29.19 7.26
CA GLU A 326 -25.96 -28.96 7.50
C GLU A 326 -26.63 -28.04 6.47
N GLU A 327 -25.83 -27.19 5.81
CA GLU A 327 -26.32 -26.18 4.86
C GLU A 327 -26.33 -26.71 3.42
N ILE A 328 -25.57 -27.77 3.15
CA ILE A 328 -25.53 -28.44 1.84
C ILE A 328 -26.79 -29.31 1.69
N THR A 329 -27.81 -28.73 1.06
CA THR A 329 -29.12 -29.39 0.89
C THR A 329 -29.42 -29.77 -0.57
N GLY A 330 -28.49 -29.48 -1.51
CA GLY A 330 -28.63 -29.74 -2.95
C GLY A 330 -29.71 -28.91 -3.67
N SER A 331 -30.51 -28.10 -2.96
CA SER A 331 -31.53 -27.21 -3.53
C SER A 331 -31.15 -25.73 -3.50
N LEU A 332 -31.05 -25.08 -4.68
CA LEU A 332 -30.73 -23.65 -4.79
C LEU A 332 -31.73 -22.74 -4.07
N ARG A 333 -32.97 -23.19 -3.87
CA ARG A 333 -34.01 -22.43 -3.16
C ARG A 333 -33.75 -22.33 -1.66
N LYS A 334 -32.97 -23.26 -1.10
CA LYS A 334 -32.60 -23.33 0.31
C LYS A 334 -31.20 -22.75 0.58
N LEU A 335 -30.52 -22.25 -0.46
CA LEU A 335 -29.18 -21.67 -0.36
C LEU A 335 -29.22 -20.45 0.56
N LYS A 336 -28.44 -20.48 1.65
CA LYS A 336 -28.24 -19.33 2.51
C LYS A 336 -27.40 -18.30 1.77
N ALA A 337 -27.88 -17.06 1.67
CA ALA A 337 -27.16 -16.01 0.98
C ALA A 337 -25.76 -15.82 1.59
N CYS A 338 -24.73 -16.12 0.80
CA CYS A 338 -23.33 -15.91 1.16
C CYS A 338 -22.88 -14.46 0.86
N CYS A 339 -21.58 -14.19 0.93
CA CYS A 339 -21.02 -12.84 1.03
C CYS A 339 -21.52 -11.80 0.01
N THR A 340 -21.33 -10.53 0.41
CA THR A 340 -21.43 -9.41 -0.51
C THR A 340 -20.20 -9.35 -1.41
N LEU A 341 -20.38 -9.49 -2.73
CA LEU A 341 -19.33 -9.38 -3.75
C LEU A 341 -18.45 -8.12 -3.61
N VAL A 342 -19.03 -7.03 -3.09
CA VAL A 342 -18.29 -5.78 -2.84
C VAL A 342 -17.14 -5.99 -1.84
N LYS A 343 -17.35 -6.81 -0.79
CA LYS A 343 -16.31 -7.11 0.20
C LYS A 343 -15.17 -7.91 -0.43
N ASP A 344 -15.48 -8.90 -1.26
CA ASP A 344 -14.45 -9.68 -1.96
C ASP A 344 -13.66 -8.84 -2.94
N ARG A 345 -14.34 -7.97 -3.72
CA ARG A 345 -13.66 -7.04 -4.62
C ARG A 345 -12.77 -6.07 -3.85
N TYR A 346 -13.24 -5.54 -2.72
CA TYR A 346 -12.45 -4.67 -1.86
C TYR A 346 -11.21 -5.39 -1.30
N LYS A 347 -11.38 -6.61 -0.80
CA LYS A 347 -10.27 -7.45 -0.31
C LYS A 347 -9.30 -7.86 -1.40
N SER A 348 -9.78 -8.12 -2.62
CA SER A 348 -8.93 -8.32 -3.80
C SER A 348 -8.10 -7.08 -4.16
N LEU A 349 -8.65 -5.87 -4.00
CA LEU A 349 -7.91 -4.63 -4.23
C LEU A 349 -6.83 -4.40 -3.15
N GLU A 350 -7.14 -4.72 -1.88
CA GLU A 350 -6.15 -4.71 -0.80
C GLU A 350 -5.04 -5.73 -1.06
N LYS A 351 -5.41 -6.98 -1.41
CA LYS A 351 -4.47 -8.07 -1.68
C LYS A 351 -3.51 -7.74 -2.83
N ARG A 352 -4.02 -7.07 -3.87
CA ARG A 352 -3.20 -6.56 -5.00
C ARG A 352 -2.34 -5.35 -4.66
N GLY A 353 -2.49 -4.77 -3.48
CA GLY A 353 -1.78 -3.56 -3.07
C GLY A 353 -2.23 -2.31 -3.81
N LEU A 354 -3.46 -2.30 -4.34
CA LEU A 354 -4.06 -1.11 -4.97
C LEU A 354 -4.74 -0.20 -3.94
N ILE A 355 -5.27 -0.80 -2.87
CA ILE A 355 -5.85 -0.12 -1.72
C ILE A 355 -5.04 -0.45 -0.47
N ILE A 356 -4.85 0.54 0.39
CA ILE A 356 -4.17 0.37 1.67
C ILE A 356 -5.16 -0.28 2.66
N PRO A 357 -4.76 -1.34 3.41
CA PRO A 357 -5.59 -1.89 4.47
C PRO A 357 -5.92 -0.82 5.53
N THR A 358 -7.20 -0.70 5.88
CA THR A 358 -7.67 0.28 6.87
C THR A 358 -8.34 -0.40 8.05
N ALA A 359 -8.25 0.21 9.23
CA ALA A 359 -9.02 -0.24 10.38
C ALA A 359 -10.52 0.00 10.15
N LYS A 360 -11.34 -0.96 10.63
CA LYS A 360 -12.79 -0.80 10.66
C LYS A 360 -13.14 0.34 11.61
N THR A 361 -13.45 1.52 11.06
CA THR A 361 -14.04 2.62 11.83
C THR A 361 -15.49 2.29 12.09
N ARG A 362 -15.80 1.75 13.28
CA ARG A 362 -17.18 1.68 13.74
C ARG A 362 -17.60 3.10 14.06
N ARG A 363 -18.28 3.78 13.14
CA ARG A 363 -19.04 4.98 13.49
C ARG A 363 -20.14 4.50 14.41
N LEU A 364 -19.95 4.68 15.72
CA LEU A 364 -21.03 4.61 16.67
C LEU A 364 -21.99 5.72 16.26
N LEU A 365 -23.00 5.39 15.47
CA LEU A 365 -24.14 6.25 15.26
C LEU A 365 -24.77 6.38 16.65
N SER A 366 -24.43 7.46 17.35
CA SER A 366 -25.13 7.84 18.55
C SER A 366 -26.57 8.08 18.12
N ASN A 367 -27.44 7.12 18.38
CA ASN A 367 -28.88 7.26 18.24
C ASN A 367 -29.36 8.25 19.30
N THR A 368 -29.05 9.53 19.12
CA THR A 368 -29.75 10.62 19.78
C THR A 368 -31.02 10.86 18.98
N PHE A 369 -32.02 9.99 19.18
CA PHE A 369 -33.40 10.33 18.85
C PHE A 369 -33.80 11.46 19.80
N LYS A 370 -34.17 12.60 19.22
CA LYS A 370 -34.69 13.79 19.91
C LYS A 370 -36.16 13.61 20.27
#